data_AF-A0A060BJ16-F1
#
_entry.id   AF-A0A060BJ16-F1
#
_cell.length_a   1.000
_cell.length_b   1.000
_cell.length_c   1.000
_cell.angle_alpha   90.00
_cell.angle_beta   90.00
_cell.angle_gamma   90.00
#
_symmetry.space_group_name_H-M   'P 1'
#
loop_
_entity.id
_entity.type
_entity.pdbx_description
1 polymer ?
#
loop_
_entity_poly.entity_id
_entity_poly.type
_entity_poly.pdbx_seq_one_letter_code
_entity_poly.pdbx_strand_id
1 'polypeptide(L)'
;MPHRVTAVEGSPERAAVIAARCRRAQNLEIVAANAVGLPYDGRFDVVTLIGVLEYAAAFVDGPRPHERLLAEARRYLKPDGCLILAIENRMGHKYLAGLPEDHTGRPYHGINGY
;
A
#
# COMPACT_ATOMS: atom_id res chain seq x y z
N MET A 1 11.93 2.76 -20.57
CA MET A 1 10.94 3.60 -19.86
C MET A 1 11.71 4.58 -19.00
N PRO A 2 11.43 5.90 -19.04
CA PRO A 2 12.29 6.89 -18.39
C PRO A 2 12.10 7.00 -16.87
N HIS A 3 11.12 6.33 -16.27
CA HIS A 3 10.81 6.45 -14.84
C HIS A 3 11.40 5.29 -14.04
N ARG A 4 12.09 5.60 -12.93
CA ARG A 4 12.56 4.62 -11.96
C ARG A 4 11.42 4.30 -10.98
N VAL A 5 11.24 3.03 -10.66
CA VAL A 5 10.20 2.53 -9.74
C VAL A 5 10.87 1.81 -8.59
N THR A 6 10.44 2.09 -7.36
CA THR A 6 10.80 1.31 -6.18
C THR A 6 9.53 0.66 -5.64
N ALA A 7 9.47 -0.67 -5.65
CA ALA A 7 8.39 -1.44 -5.06
C ALA A 7 8.80 -1.89 -3.66
N VAL A 8 7.93 -1.65 -2.68
CA VAL A 8 8.12 -2.10 -1.30
C VAL A 8 7.12 -3.20 -1.01
N GLU A 9 7.60 -4.35 -0.55
CA GLU A 9 6.76 -5.53 -0.25
C GLU A 9 7.18 -6.14 1.09
N GLY A 10 6.23 -6.38 1.99
CA GLY A 10 6.52 -6.88 3.33
C GLY A 10 6.92 -8.36 3.37
N SER A 11 6.46 -9.18 2.41
CA SER A 11 6.80 -10.60 2.31
C SER A 11 7.96 -10.83 1.34
N PRO A 12 9.09 -11.43 1.79
CA PRO A 12 10.17 -11.82 0.90
C PRO A 12 9.72 -12.75 -0.24
N GLU A 13 8.77 -13.64 0.03
CA GLU A 13 8.20 -14.55 -0.97
C GLU A 13 7.44 -13.79 -2.05
N ARG A 14 6.60 -12.82 -1.66
CA ARG A 14 5.89 -11.95 -2.62
C ARG A 14 6.85 -11.05 -3.38
N ALA A 15 7.90 -10.54 -2.74
CA ALA A 15 8.95 -9.78 -3.40
C ALA A 15 9.65 -10.62 -4.49
N ALA A 16 9.92 -11.90 -4.22
CA ALA A 16 10.45 -12.83 -5.21
C ALA A 16 9.49 -13.06 -6.40
N VAL A 17 8.18 -13.11 -6.14
CA VAL A 17 7.15 -13.16 -7.21
C VAL A 17 7.18 -11.91 -8.08
N ILE A 18 7.31 -10.71 -7.48
CA ILE A 18 7.48 -9.45 -8.23
C ILE A 18 8.73 -9.53 -9.11
N ALA A 19 9.87 -9.96 -8.55
CA ALA A 19 11.12 -10.09 -9.29
C ALA A 19 11.02 -11.06 -10.48
N ALA A 20 10.39 -12.22 -10.28
CA ALA A 20 10.19 -13.21 -11.34
C ALA A 20 9.28 -12.70 -12.47
N ARG A 21 8.16 -12.04 -12.11
CA ARG A 21 7.21 -11.45 -13.08
C ARG A 21 7.85 -10.30 -13.84
N CYS A 22 8.60 -9.45 -13.16
CA CYS A 22 9.21 -8.23 -13.69
C CYS A 22 10.69 -8.39 -14.08
N ARG A 23 11.19 -9.62 -14.29
CA ARG A 23 12.63 -9.91 -14.54
C ARG A 23 13.30 -9.15 -15.70
N ARG A 24 12.52 -8.57 -16.60
CA ARG A 24 13.02 -7.77 -17.74
C ARG A 24 12.95 -6.25 -17.49
N ALA A 25 12.38 -5.81 -16.37
CA ALA A 25 12.29 -4.41 -16.00
C ALA A 25 13.64 -3.93 -15.45
N GLN A 26 14.35 -3.12 -16.23
CA GLN A 26 15.65 -2.56 -15.84
C GLN A 26 15.53 -1.34 -14.92
N ASN A 27 14.33 -0.80 -14.76
CA ASN A 27 14.01 0.42 -14.02
C ASN A 27 13.29 0.15 -12.69
N LEU A 28 13.23 -1.10 -12.25
CA LEU A 28 12.52 -1.53 -11.05
C LEU A 28 13.51 -1.97 -9.97
N GLU A 29 13.41 -1.35 -8.80
CA GLU A 29 14.03 -1.79 -7.56
C GLU A 29 12.95 -2.41 -6.66
N ILE A 30 13.26 -3.54 -6.03
CA ILE A 30 12.34 -4.24 -5.13
C ILE A 30 12.97 -4.27 -3.74
N VAL A 31 12.25 -3.76 -2.75
CA VAL A 31 12.68 -3.69 -1.36
C VAL A 31 11.74 -4.55 -0.52
N ALA A 32 12.28 -5.63 0.05
CA ALA A 32 11.53 -6.50 0.95
C ALA A 32 11.55 -5.91 2.37
N ALA A 33 10.55 -5.11 2.74
CA ALA A 33 10.49 -4.38 4.00
C ALA A 33 9.08 -3.86 4.30
N ASN A 34 8.89 -3.36 5.53
CA ASN A 34 7.72 -2.56 5.87
C ASN A 34 7.76 -1.19 5.17
N ALA A 35 6.61 -0.65 4.76
CA ALA A 35 6.52 0.67 4.14
C ALA A 35 6.93 1.81 5.10
N VAL A 36 6.89 1.56 6.41
CA VAL A 36 7.26 2.52 7.44
C VAL A 36 8.68 2.25 7.94
N GLY A 37 9.48 3.32 8.04
CA GLY A 37 10.82 3.25 8.65
C GLY A 37 11.91 2.73 7.70
N LEU A 38 11.71 2.81 6.39
CA LEU A 38 12.79 2.54 5.44
C LEU A 38 13.91 3.55 5.66
N PRO A 39 15.19 3.11 5.75
CA PRO A 39 16.35 3.99 5.83
C PRO A 39 16.64 4.58 4.44
N TYR A 40 15.67 5.32 3.93
CA TYR A 40 15.66 5.93 2.61
C TYR A 40 15.38 7.41 2.75
N ASP A 41 16.31 8.23 2.27
CA ASP A 41 16.26 9.69 2.34
C ASP A 41 15.96 10.35 0.99
N GLY A 42 15.80 9.53 -0.07
CA GLY A 42 15.38 10.02 -1.37
C GLY A 42 13.91 10.42 -1.40
N ARG A 43 13.50 11.08 -2.47
CA ARG A 43 12.12 11.53 -2.68
C ARG A 43 11.60 11.15 -4.05
N PHE A 44 10.32 10.80 -4.12
CA PHE A 44 9.62 10.42 -5.33
C PHE A 44 8.69 11.54 -5.80
N ASP A 45 8.52 11.61 -7.12
CA ASP A 45 7.49 12.43 -7.77
C ASP A 45 6.08 11.88 -7.48
N VAL A 46 5.97 10.55 -7.32
CA VAL A 46 4.71 9.86 -7.01
C VAL A 46 4.96 8.79 -5.95
N VAL A 47 4.12 8.75 -4.93
CA VAL A 47 4.04 7.65 -3.95
C VAL A 47 2.67 7.01 -4.07
N THR A 48 2.59 5.68 -4.04
CA THR A 48 1.33 4.95 -4.13
C THR A 48 1.09 4.12 -2.88
N LEU A 49 -0.12 4.20 -2.32
CA LEU A 49 -0.64 3.28 -1.32
C LEU A 49 -1.92 2.66 -1.91
N ILE A 50 -1.78 1.51 -2.57
CA ILE A 50 -2.89 0.83 -3.26
C ILE A 50 -3.08 -0.53 -2.59
N GLY A 51 -4.18 -0.71 -1.87
CA GLY A 51 -4.41 -1.93 -1.10
C GLY A 51 -3.43 -2.06 0.08
N VAL A 52 -3.24 -0.98 0.85
CA VAL A 52 -2.21 -0.91 1.91
C VAL A 52 -2.70 -0.15 3.15
N LEU A 53 -3.32 1.02 2.99
CA LEU A 53 -3.65 1.90 4.12
C LEU A 53 -4.62 1.26 5.11
N GLU A 54 -5.57 0.47 4.60
CA GLU A 54 -6.56 -0.29 5.35
C GLU A 54 -5.93 -1.35 6.26
N TYR A 55 -4.75 -1.87 5.90
CA TYR A 55 -4.00 -2.84 6.69
C TYR A 55 -3.03 -2.20 7.70
N ALA A 56 -2.92 -0.86 7.75
CA ALA A 56 -1.93 -0.21 8.60
C ALA A 56 -2.06 -0.62 10.07
N ALA A 57 -3.27 -0.82 10.59
CA ALA A 57 -3.49 -1.26 11.97
C ALA A 57 -2.91 -2.65 12.29
N ALA A 58 -2.70 -3.49 11.27
CA ALA A 58 -2.10 -4.82 11.43
C ALA A 58 -0.56 -4.81 11.31
N PHE A 59 0.02 -3.83 10.62
CA PHE A 59 1.44 -3.85 10.23
C PHE A 59 2.26 -2.63 10.65
N VAL A 60 1.63 -1.59 11.20
CA VAL A 60 2.31 -0.36 11.61
C VAL A 60 2.15 -0.20 13.11
N ASP A 61 3.27 -0.12 13.83
CA ASP A 61 3.25 0.06 15.27
C ASP A 61 2.78 1.46 15.68
N GLY A 62 2.16 1.52 16.86
CA GLY A 62 1.79 2.74 17.55
C GLY A 62 0.27 3.00 17.61
N PRO A 63 -0.15 4.04 18.36
CA PRO A 63 -1.56 4.29 18.63
C PRO A 63 -2.34 4.85 17.43
N ARG A 64 -1.65 5.36 16.40
CA ARG A 64 -2.25 5.97 15.20
C ARG A 64 -1.58 5.43 13.94
N PRO A 65 -1.77 4.13 13.62
CA PRO A 65 -1.01 3.43 12.58
C PRO A 65 -1.27 3.99 11.18
N HIS A 66 -2.51 4.34 10.86
CA HIS A 66 -2.87 4.94 9.57
C HIS A 66 -2.22 6.31 9.37
N GLU A 67 -2.24 7.17 10.39
CA GLU A 67 -1.59 8.49 10.34
C GLU A 67 -0.07 8.35 10.21
N ARG A 68 0.53 7.38 10.90
CA ARG A 68 1.97 7.09 10.80
C ARG A 68 2.36 6.66 9.38
N LEU A 69 1.58 5.79 8.75
CA LEU A 69 1.81 5.40 7.36
C LEU A 69 1.67 6.58 6.38
N LEU A 70 0.65 7.42 6.56
CA LEU A 70 0.47 8.62 5.74
C LEU A 70 1.61 9.63 5.92
N ALA A 71 2.11 9.79 7.15
CA ALA A 71 3.26 10.63 7.44
C ALA A 71 4.55 10.11 6.77
N GLU A 72 4.77 8.79 6.77
CA GLU A 72 5.89 8.18 6.04
C GLU A 72 5.74 8.35 4.52
N ALA A 73 4.56 8.11 3.97
CA ALA A 73 4.31 8.36 2.55
C ALA A 73 4.61 9.82 2.17
N ARG A 74 4.23 10.78 3.04
CA ARG A 74 4.56 12.19 2.87
C ARG A 74 6.06 12.49 2.95
N ARG A 75 6.80 11.80 3.83
CA ARG A 75 8.26 11.92 3.97
C ARG A 75 8.97 11.58 2.67
N TYR A 76 8.50 10.55 1.97
CA TYR A 76 9.05 10.10 0.69
C TYR A 76 8.66 10.99 -0.50
N LEU A 77 7.76 11.96 -0.36
CA LEU A 77 7.35 12.83 -1.47
C LEU A 77 8.27 14.03 -1.63
N LYS A 78 8.54 14.41 -2.89
CA LYS A 78 9.02 15.74 -3.25
C LYS A 78 7.99 16.82 -2.83
N PRO A 79 8.39 18.10 -2.70
CA PRO A 79 7.45 19.17 -2.36
C PRO A 79 6.22 19.27 -3.27
N ASP A 80 6.41 18.97 -4.56
CA ASP A 80 5.42 18.97 -5.64
C ASP A 80 4.94 17.57 -6.05
N GLY A 81 5.34 16.54 -5.29
CA GLY A 81 4.97 15.15 -5.57
C GLY A 81 3.51 14.83 -5.21
N CYS A 82 3.00 13.74 -5.77
CA CYS A 82 1.62 13.30 -5.58
C CYS A 82 1.53 11.97 -4.82
N LEU A 83 0.62 11.90 -3.83
CA LEU A 83 0.20 10.65 -3.22
C LEU A 83 -1.03 10.11 -3.96
N ILE A 84 -0.92 8.91 -4.50
CA ILE A 84 -2.06 8.14 -5.03
C ILE A 84 -2.48 7.12 -3.97
N LEU A 85 -3.69 7.26 -3.46
CA LEU A 85 -4.27 6.37 -2.47
C LEU A 85 -5.47 5.64 -3.07
N ALA A 86 -5.52 4.32 -2.92
CA ALA A 86 -6.69 3.52 -3.27
C ALA A 86 -6.88 2.38 -2.25
N ILE A 87 -8.11 2.25 -1.76
CA ILE A 87 -8.53 1.21 -0.81
C ILE A 87 -9.83 0.57 -1.31
N GLU A 88 -10.27 -0.50 -0.64
CA GLU A 88 -11.47 -1.25 -0.98
C GLU A 88 -12.70 -0.34 -1.06
N ASN A 89 -13.41 -0.44 -2.18
CA ASN A 89 -14.68 0.24 -2.36
C ASN A 89 -15.75 -0.47 -1.53
N ARG A 90 -16.34 0.22 -0.53
CA ARG A 90 -17.47 -0.30 0.26
C ARG A 90 -18.67 -0.73 -0.59
N MET A 91 -18.82 -0.16 -1.79
CA MET A 91 -19.86 -0.51 -2.76
C MET A 91 -19.41 -1.54 -3.80
N GLY A 92 -18.28 -2.22 -3.57
CA GLY A 92 -17.80 -3.29 -4.44
C GLY A 92 -18.87 -4.35 -4.63
N HIS A 93 -19.03 -4.85 -5.86
CA HIS A 93 -20.11 -5.77 -6.22
C HIS A 93 -20.16 -7.02 -5.31
N LYS A 94 -19.00 -7.51 -4.84
CA LYS A 94 -18.96 -8.63 -3.88
C LYS A 94 -19.67 -8.31 -2.57
N TYR A 95 -19.52 -7.10 -2.05
CA TYR A 95 -20.15 -6.69 -0.79
C TYR A 95 -21.66 -6.48 -0.96
N LEU A 96 -22.08 -5.95 -2.12
CA LEU A 96 -23.50 -5.84 -2.48
C LEU A 96 -24.17 -7.22 -2.64
N ALA A 97 -23.41 -8.23 -3.09
CA ALA A 97 -23.85 -9.62 -3.18
C ALA A 97 -23.82 -10.37 -1.84
N GLY A 98 -23.52 -9.70 -0.72
CA GLY A 98 -23.53 -10.30 0.61
C GLY A 98 -22.28 -11.10 0.97
N LEU A 99 -21.18 -10.99 0.20
CA LEU A 99 -19.91 -11.56 0.66
C LEU A 99 -19.44 -10.84 1.93
N PRO A 100 -18.79 -11.55 2.86
CA PRO A 100 -18.17 -10.95 4.04
C PRO A 100 -17.24 -9.79 3.68
N GLU A 101 -17.28 -8.75 4.50
CA GLU A 101 -16.33 -7.65 4.42
C GLU A 101 -14.93 -8.13 4.87
N ASP A 102 -13.86 -7.73 4.16
CA ASP A 102 -12.53 -8.35 4.26
C ASP A 102 -11.85 -8.12 5.61
N HIS A 103 -12.21 -7.05 6.34
CA HIS A 103 -11.61 -6.70 7.63
C HIS A 103 -12.43 -7.18 8.83
N THR A 104 -13.74 -7.37 8.65
CA THR A 104 -14.67 -7.66 9.75
C THR A 104 -15.32 -9.03 9.64
N GLY A 105 -15.24 -9.69 8.47
CA GLY A 105 -15.83 -11.00 8.22
C GLY A 105 -17.36 -11.02 8.24
N ARG A 106 -18.02 -9.86 8.22
CA ARG A 106 -19.48 -9.72 8.31
C ARG A 106 -20.08 -9.25 6.98
N PRO A 107 -21.14 -9.91 6.45
CA PRO A 107 -21.87 -9.42 5.28
C PRO A 107 -22.43 -8.02 5.49
N TYR A 108 -22.43 -7.20 4.43
CA TYR A 108 -23.02 -5.84 4.39
C TYR A 108 -22.46 -4.79 5.35
N HIS A 109 -21.48 -5.13 6.19
CA HIS A 109 -20.97 -4.25 7.25
C HIS A 109 -20.38 -2.94 6.68
N GLY A 110 -19.53 -3.03 5.64
CA GLY A 110 -18.96 -1.85 4.98
C GLY A 110 -20.00 -0.95 4.29
N ILE A 111 -21.10 -1.53 3.78
CA ILE A 111 -22.20 -0.79 3.14
C ILE A 111 -23.03 -0.03 4.20
N ASN A 112 -23.19 -0.61 5.39
CA ASN A 112 -23.93 -0.03 6.51
C ASN A 112 -23.12 0.94 7.36
N GLY A 113 -21.87 1.24 6.98
CA GLY A 113 -21.04 2.23 7.65
C GLY A 113 -20.11 1.69 8.74
N TYR A 114 -19.91 0.37 8.78
CA TYR A 114 -19.25 -0.38 9.87
C TYR A 114 -20.07 -0.35 11.16
#